data_AF-A0A538R2K6-F1
#
_entry.id   AF-A0A538R2K6-F1
#
_cell.length_a   1.000
_cell.length_b   1.000
_cell.length_c   1.000
_cell.angle_alpha   90.00
_cell.angle_beta   90.00
_cell.angle_gamma   90.00
#
_symmetry.space_group_name_H-M   'P 1'
#
loop_
_entity.id
_entity.type
_entity.pdbx_description
1 polymer ?
#
loop_
_entity_poly.entity_id
_entity_poly.type
_entity_poly.pdbx_seq_one_letter_code
_entity_poly.pdbx_strand_id
1 'polypeptide(L)'
;MKPDPERLRAVFNRLERLIEDRWGVPVRIQDVPNPFTGDLDGGEIMVDYDLDIEDAVFILIHLFGHTVQWNVSAQARSVAFLQPTTWTDDQLRAAMDYEQEACRYSLQLLHDAGIHDLDQWISDFAACDSAYLMHLYRTGEKRPFRSFWRDATPLATPLAIPEFQPTQWLSRHQGTVV
;
A
#
# COMPACT_ATOMS: atom_id res chain seq x y z
N MET A 1 0.98 -7.49 -18.06
CA MET A 1 2.36 -7.41 -18.59
C MET A 1 3.22 -6.75 -17.53
N LYS A 2 4.30 -7.40 -17.09
CA LYS A 2 5.19 -6.85 -16.06
C LYS A 2 5.93 -5.61 -16.60
N PRO A 3 5.90 -4.46 -15.90
CA PRO A 3 6.61 -3.26 -16.34
C PRO A 3 8.13 -3.48 -16.39
N ASP A 4 8.80 -2.70 -17.24
CA ASP A 4 10.25 -2.74 -17.35
C ASP A 4 10.93 -2.30 -16.02
N PRO A 5 11.95 -3.03 -15.53
CA PRO A 5 12.63 -2.68 -14.28
C PRO A 5 13.29 -1.29 -14.27
N GLU A 6 13.84 -0.80 -15.39
CA GLU A 6 14.43 0.54 -15.43
C GLU A 6 13.34 1.62 -15.35
N ARG A 7 12.21 1.38 -16.02
CA ARG A 7 11.00 2.22 -15.88
C ARG A 7 10.56 2.28 -14.42
N LEU A 8 10.49 1.14 -13.73
CA LEU A 8 10.09 1.07 -12.32
C LEU A 8 11.07 1.82 -11.40
N ARG A 9 12.39 1.74 -11.62
CA ARG A 9 13.37 2.57 -10.88
C ARG A 9 13.14 4.06 -11.07
N ALA A 10 12.87 4.49 -12.30
CA ALA A 10 12.58 5.88 -12.59
C ALA A 10 11.28 6.35 -11.93
N VAL A 11 10.29 5.47 -11.86
CA VAL A 11 9.04 5.72 -11.13
C VAL A 11 9.31 5.83 -9.63
N PHE A 12 10.00 4.88 -9.01
CA PHE A 12 10.33 4.91 -7.58
C PHE A 12 10.97 6.25 -7.19
N ASN A 13 12.06 6.64 -7.88
CA ASN A 13 12.80 7.86 -7.60
C ASN A 13 11.94 9.14 -7.78
N ARG A 14 10.97 9.11 -8.71
CA ARG A 14 10.07 10.24 -8.94
C ARG A 14 9.02 10.34 -7.83
N LEU A 15 8.48 9.20 -7.40
CA LEU A 15 7.46 9.14 -6.36
C LEU A 15 8.04 9.47 -5.00
N GLU A 16 9.20 8.91 -4.65
CA GLU A 16 9.96 9.25 -3.45
C GLU A 16 10.08 10.78 -3.29
N ARG A 17 10.67 11.45 -4.30
CA ARG A 17 10.84 12.91 -4.28
C ARG A 17 9.52 13.66 -4.19
N LEU A 18 8.50 13.25 -4.95
CA LEU A 18 7.19 13.89 -4.90
C LEU A 18 6.56 13.77 -3.50
N ILE A 19 6.67 12.60 -2.88
CA ILE A 19 6.14 12.33 -1.54
C ILE A 19 6.82 13.26 -0.51
N GLU A 20 8.15 13.31 -0.55
CA GLU A 20 8.95 14.14 0.36
C GLU A 20 8.73 15.63 0.14
N ASP A 21 8.77 16.10 -1.11
CA ASP A 21 8.66 17.53 -1.44
C ASP A 21 7.25 18.08 -1.19
N ARG A 22 6.20 17.31 -1.50
CA ARG A 22 4.82 17.80 -1.45
C ARG A 22 4.17 17.61 -0.09
N TRP A 23 4.39 16.47 0.56
CA TRP A 23 3.73 16.17 1.84
C TRP A 23 4.69 16.18 3.02
N GLY A 24 6.00 16.23 2.81
CA GLY A 24 6.97 16.19 3.90
C GLY A 24 7.04 14.82 4.60
N VAL A 25 6.61 13.76 3.92
CA VAL A 25 6.65 12.37 4.42
C VAL A 25 7.98 11.75 3.97
N PRO A 26 8.93 11.46 4.89
CA PRO A 26 10.19 10.83 4.53
C PRO A 26 9.98 9.41 3.98
N VAL A 27 10.75 9.04 2.98
CA VAL A 27 10.82 7.67 2.46
C VAL A 27 12.18 7.08 2.81
N ARG A 28 12.20 5.91 3.46
CA ARG A 28 13.42 5.26 3.95
C ARG A 28 13.57 3.87 3.36
N ILE A 29 14.69 3.62 2.70
CA ILE A 29 15.10 2.27 2.31
C ILE A 29 15.96 1.70 3.44
N GLN A 30 15.50 0.66 4.13
CA GLN A 30 16.17 0.12 5.33
C GLN A 30 15.82 -1.35 5.57
N ASP A 31 16.44 -1.96 6.60
CA ASP A 31 16.07 -3.29 7.06
C ASP A 31 14.71 -3.22 7.76
N VAL A 32 13.70 -3.93 7.26
CA VAL A 32 12.40 -4.03 7.90
C VAL A 32 12.28 -5.42 8.55
N PRO A 33 11.79 -5.53 9.80
CA PRO A 33 11.70 -6.83 10.46
C PRO A 33 10.85 -7.83 9.67
N ASN A 34 11.39 -9.03 9.45
CA ASN A 34 10.60 -10.14 8.92
C ASN A 34 9.35 -10.38 9.81
N PRO A 35 8.16 -10.59 9.22
CA PRO A 35 7.86 -10.90 7.81
C PRO A 35 7.43 -9.70 6.95
N PHE A 36 7.64 -8.47 7.40
CA PHE A 36 7.17 -7.28 6.69
C PHE A 36 8.12 -6.88 5.55
N THR A 37 7.56 -6.36 4.47
CA THR A 37 8.29 -5.85 3.29
C THR A 37 8.36 -4.32 3.28
N GLY A 38 7.66 -3.67 4.20
CA GLY A 38 7.63 -2.23 4.40
C GLY A 38 6.84 -1.88 5.65
N ASP A 39 6.92 -0.62 6.08
CA ASP A 39 6.27 -0.11 7.29
C ASP A 39 5.90 1.36 7.12
N LEU A 40 4.98 1.85 7.94
CA LEU A 40 4.62 3.26 8.04
C LEU A 40 4.17 3.57 9.46
N ASP A 41 4.28 4.83 9.87
CA ASP A 41 3.73 5.33 11.12
C ASP A 41 2.78 6.53 10.94
N GLY A 42 2.53 6.92 9.68
CA GLY A 42 1.77 8.10 9.28
C GLY A 42 2.62 9.38 9.16
N GLY A 43 3.83 9.40 9.71
CA GLY A 43 4.83 10.44 9.53
C GLY A 43 5.88 10.08 8.48
N GLU A 44 6.22 8.79 8.36
CA GLU A 44 7.22 8.26 7.42
C GLU A 44 6.80 6.93 6.78
N ILE A 45 7.45 6.58 5.67
CA ILE A 45 7.29 5.32 4.94
C ILE A 45 8.66 4.61 4.88
N MET A 46 8.67 3.31 5.19
CA MET A 46 9.84 2.44 5.14
C MET A 46 9.62 1.36 4.09
N VAL A 47 10.61 1.13 3.25
CA VAL A 47 10.64 0.08 2.23
C VAL A 47 11.85 -0.81 2.51
N ASP A 48 11.65 -2.12 2.51
CA ASP A 48 12.75 -3.06 2.75
C ASP A 48 13.78 -3.04 1.61
N TYR A 49 15.08 -3.09 1.94
CA TYR A 49 16.14 -3.04 0.92
C TYR A 49 16.27 -4.33 0.09
N ASP A 50 15.74 -5.47 0.58
CA ASP A 50 15.86 -6.77 -0.07
C ASP A 50 14.77 -7.01 -1.14
N LEU A 51 13.89 -6.02 -1.35
CA LEU A 51 12.87 -6.10 -2.39
C LEU A 51 13.43 -5.93 -3.80
N ASP A 52 12.84 -6.68 -4.74
CA ASP A 52 12.99 -6.33 -6.15
C ASP A 52 12.28 -5.00 -6.45
N ILE A 53 12.64 -4.36 -7.56
CA ILE A 53 12.12 -3.02 -7.86
C ILE A 53 10.60 -2.99 -8.11
N GLU A 54 10.02 -4.10 -8.57
CA GLU A 54 8.58 -4.16 -8.81
C GLU A 54 7.83 -4.13 -7.49
N ASP A 55 8.25 -4.97 -6.54
CA ASP A 55 7.65 -5.05 -5.22
C ASP A 55 7.93 -3.76 -4.43
N ALA A 56 9.13 -3.17 -4.53
CA ALA A 56 9.46 -1.90 -3.88
C ALA A 56 8.58 -0.72 -4.35
N VAL A 57 8.30 -0.62 -5.65
CA VAL A 57 7.40 0.43 -6.18
C VAL A 57 5.97 0.22 -5.66
N PHE A 58 5.49 -1.03 -5.68
CA PHE A 58 4.15 -1.33 -5.15
C PHE A 58 4.04 -0.99 -3.66
N ILE A 59 5.02 -1.40 -2.84
CA ILE A 59 5.04 -1.11 -1.41
C ILE A 59 5.06 0.39 -1.17
N LEU A 60 5.92 1.15 -1.85
CA LEU A 60 5.99 2.61 -1.70
C LEU A 60 4.62 3.29 -1.92
N ILE A 61 3.97 3.01 -3.06
CA ILE A 61 2.70 3.68 -3.41
C ILE A 61 1.55 3.22 -2.53
N HIS A 62 1.51 1.94 -2.20
CA HIS A 62 0.46 1.35 -1.37
C HIS A 62 0.55 1.85 0.07
N LEU A 63 1.75 1.88 0.66
CA LEU A 63 1.97 2.47 1.99
C LEU A 63 1.70 3.97 2.00
N PHE A 64 1.98 4.71 0.91
CA PHE A 64 1.55 6.10 0.81
C PHE A 64 0.02 6.24 0.89
N GLY A 65 -0.73 5.37 0.21
CA GLY A 65 -2.19 5.34 0.31
C GLY A 65 -2.67 5.17 1.76
N HIS A 66 -2.04 4.29 2.52
CA HIS A 66 -2.33 4.14 3.95
C HIS A 66 -1.87 5.33 4.79
N THR A 67 -0.74 5.97 4.48
CA THR A 67 -0.29 7.19 5.14
C THR A 67 -1.35 8.30 5.00
N VAL A 68 -1.96 8.45 3.83
CA VAL A 68 -3.09 9.37 3.64
C VAL A 68 -4.24 9.00 4.58
N GLN A 69 -4.70 7.74 4.53
CA GLN A 69 -5.81 7.24 5.36
C GLN A 69 -5.57 7.46 6.84
N TRP A 70 -4.35 7.18 7.31
CA TRP A 70 -3.97 7.33 8.70
C TRP A 70 -3.99 8.77 9.16
N ASN A 71 -3.66 9.73 8.30
CA ASN A 71 -3.69 11.14 8.67
C ASN A 71 -5.10 11.75 8.60
N VAL A 72 -6.00 11.21 7.78
CA VAL A 72 -7.35 11.80 7.58
C VAL A 72 -8.48 11.06 8.30
N SER A 73 -8.28 9.82 8.72
CA SER A 73 -9.35 9.00 9.30
C SER A 73 -8.89 8.19 10.52
N ALA A 74 -9.41 8.55 11.69
CA ALA A 74 -9.23 7.77 12.92
C ALA A 74 -9.84 6.36 12.82
N GLN A 75 -10.90 6.22 12.01
CA GLN A 75 -11.52 4.93 11.73
C GLN A 75 -10.58 4.04 10.90
N ALA A 76 -9.95 4.60 9.87
CA ALA A 76 -9.00 3.86 9.04
C ALA A 76 -7.78 3.39 9.86
N ARG A 77 -7.27 4.24 10.76
CA ARG A 77 -6.26 3.81 11.74
C ARG A 77 -6.74 2.63 12.57
N SER A 78 -7.96 2.70 13.10
CA SER A 78 -8.54 1.61 13.91
C SER A 78 -8.66 0.29 13.14
N VAL A 79 -8.95 0.33 11.83
CA VAL A 79 -8.99 -0.86 10.97
C VAL A 79 -7.61 -1.51 10.83
N ALA A 80 -6.55 -0.71 10.67
CA ALA A 80 -5.17 -1.22 10.55
C ALA A 80 -4.67 -1.96 11.82
N PHE A 81 -5.30 -1.72 12.97
CA PHE A 81 -4.96 -2.37 14.25
C PHE A 81 -5.89 -3.56 14.60
N LEU A 82 -6.81 -3.96 13.72
CA LEU A 82 -7.64 -5.13 13.96
C LEU A 82 -6.79 -6.40 14.08
N GLN A 83 -7.02 -7.19 15.13
CA GLN A 83 -6.26 -8.41 15.41
C GLN A 83 -7.02 -9.64 14.87
N PRO A 84 -6.35 -10.55 14.14
CA PRO A 84 -6.97 -11.76 13.63
C PRO A 84 -7.17 -12.77 14.76
N THR A 85 -8.34 -12.72 15.40
CA THR A 85 -8.76 -13.80 16.31
C THR A 85 -10.11 -14.41 15.92
N THR A 86 -11.00 -13.67 15.26
CA THR A 86 -12.10 -14.15 14.39
C THR A 86 -12.71 -12.93 13.71
N TRP A 87 -12.33 -12.64 12.46
CA TRP A 87 -12.91 -11.51 11.74
C TRP A 87 -14.39 -11.76 11.45
N THR A 88 -15.27 -10.83 11.79
CA THR A 88 -16.68 -10.85 11.35
C THR A 88 -16.77 -10.47 9.87
N ASP A 89 -17.88 -10.80 9.20
CA ASP A 89 -18.10 -10.39 7.82
C ASP A 89 -18.03 -8.87 7.63
N ASP A 90 -18.46 -8.10 8.64
CA ASP A 90 -18.38 -6.64 8.63
C ASP A 90 -16.95 -6.15 8.78
N GLN A 91 -16.12 -6.80 9.62
CA GLN A 91 -14.70 -6.47 9.73
C GLN A 91 -13.95 -6.81 8.44
N LEU A 92 -14.25 -7.96 7.81
CA LEU A 92 -13.67 -8.33 6.52
C LEU A 92 -14.03 -7.30 5.44
N ARG A 93 -15.30 -6.84 5.41
CA ARG A 93 -15.73 -5.79 4.49
C ARG A 93 -14.98 -4.48 4.76
N ALA A 94 -14.85 -4.09 6.02
CA ALA A 94 -14.11 -2.88 6.39
C ALA A 94 -12.63 -2.95 5.98
N ALA A 95 -11.97 -4.12 6.11
CA ALA A 95 -10.61 -4.30 5.60
C ALA A 95 -10.56 -4.25 4.07
N MET A 96 -11.52 -4.85 3.36
CA MET A 96 -11.58 -4.74 1.89
C MET A 96 -11.73 -3.29 1.43
N ASP A 97 -12.61 -2.52 2.08
CA ASP A 97 -12.83 -1.11 1.76
C ASP A 97 -11.57 -0.29 2.07
N TYR A 98 -10.89 -0.60 3.17
CA TYR A 98 -9.62 0.01 3.56
C TYR A 98 -8.51 -0.21 2.50
N GLU A 99 -8.32 -1.44 2.03
CA GLU A 99 -7.33 -1.74 0.98
C GLU A 99 -7.68 -1.11 -0.38
N GLN A 100 -8.97 -1.13 -0.75
CA GLN A 100 -9.42 -0.52 -1.99
C GLN A 100 -9.18 0.99 -1.99
N GLU A 101 -9.48 1.68 -0.89
CA GLU A 101 -9.24 3.12 -0.79
C GLU A 101 -7.74 3.46 -0.85
N ALA A 102 -6.87 2.69 -0.19
CA ALA A 102 -5.42 2.85 -0.30
C ALA A 102 -4.93 2.70 -1.76
N CYS A 103 -5.46 1.73 -2.50
CA CYS A 103 -5.18 1.56 -3.93
C CYS A 103 -5.61 2.78 -4.75
N ARG A 104 -6.73 3.41 -4.43
CA ARG A 104 -7.23 4.59 -5.16
C ARG A 104 -6.36 5.83 -4.92
N TYR A 105 -5.85 6.00 -3.70
CA TYR A 105 -4.82 7.01 -3.41
C TYR A 105 -3.49 6.70 -4.11
N SER A 106 -3.09 5.42 -4.17
CA SER A 106 -1.89 4.99 -4.90
C SER A 106 -1.97 5.38 -6.38
N LEU A 107 -3.13 5.18 -7.00
CA LEU A 107 -3.37 5.57 -8.39
C LEU A 107 -3.33 7.09 -8.57
N GLN A 108 -3.94 7.85 -7.65
CA GLN A 108 -3.86 9.32 -7.69
C GLN A 108 -2.42 9.81 -7.54
N LEU A 109 -1.60 9.19 -6.69
CA LEU A 109 -0.18 9.54 -6.55
C LEU A 109 0.58 9.36 -7.87
N LEU A 110 0.33 8.25 -8.59
CA LEU A 110 0.90 8.05 -9.93
C LEU A 110 0.47 9.17 -10.90
N HIS A 111 -0.82 9.51 -10.89
CA HIS A 111 -1.37 10.55 -11.77
C HIS A 111 -0.82 11.95 -11.44
N ASP A 112 -0.65 12.27 -10.15
CA ASP A 112 -0.01 13.52 -9.70
C ASP A 112 1.47 13.57 -10.12
N ALA A 113 2.12 12.42 -10.24
CA ALA A 113 3.44 12.28 -10.84
C ALA A 113 3.40 12.24 -12.39
N GLY A 114 2.25 12.38 -13.05
CA GLY A 114 2.12 12.31 -14.51
C GLY A 114 2.39 10.92 -15.10
N ILE A 115 2.21 9.87 -14.30
CA ILE A 115 2.39 8.47 -14.68
C ILE A 115 0.99 7.85 -14.83
N HIS A 116 0.64 7.50 -16.07
CA HIS A 116 -0.66 6.88 -16.41
C HIS A 116 -0.50 5.52 -17.10
N ASP A 117 0.72 5.17 -17.51
CA ASP A 117 1.06 3.90 -18.18
C ASP A 117 1.04 2.70 -17.22
N LEU A 118 0.92 2.94 -15.91
CA LEU A 118 0.93 1.90 -14.87
C LEU A 118 -0.44 1.61 -14.24
N ASP A 119 -1.53 2.26 -14.69
CA ASP A 119 -2.87 2.14 -14.10
C ASP A 119 -3.38 0.69 -14.01
N GLN A 120 -3.18 -0.09 -15.07
CA GLN A 120 -3.56 -1.50 -15.06
C GLN A 120 -2.66 -2.33 -14.15
N TRP A 121 -1.35 -2.07 -14.17
CA TRP A 121 -0.39 -2.80 -13.34
C TRP A 121 -0.71 -2.63 -11.85
N ILE A 122 -0.98 -1.40 -11.40
CA ILE A 122 -1.34 -1.17 -9.99
C ILE A 122 -2.70 -1.79 -9.63
N SER A 123 -3.66 -1.77 -10.56
CA SER A 123 -4.97 -2.42 -10.32
C SER A 123 -4.83 -3.94 -10.21
N ASP A 124 -4.00 -4.56 -11.04
CA ASP A 124 -3.71 -6.00 -10.97
C ASP A 124 -2.98 -6.37 -9.67
N PHE A 125 -2.00 -5.55 -9.26
CA PHE A 125 -1.23 -5.76 -8.04
C PHE A 125 -2.08 -5.59 -6.78
N ALA A 126 -2.87 -4.53 -6.68
CA ALA A 126 -3.76 -4.31 -5.54
C ALA A 126 -4.86 -5.39 -5.45
N ALA A 127 -5.35 -5.88 -6.59
CA ALA A 127 -6.29 -7.01 -6.59
C ALA A 127 -5.63 -8.31 -6.10
N CYS A 128 -4.36 -8.55 -6.46
CA CYS A 128 -3.57 -9.67 -5.95
C CYS A 128 -3.38 -9.56 -4.43
N ASP A 129 -3.00 -8.38 -3.95
CA ASP A 129 -2.80 -8.09 -2.54
C ASP A 129 -4.07 -8.27 -1.71
N SER A 130 -5.17 -7.65 -2.14
CA SER A 130 -6.48 -7.81 -1.50
C SER A 130 -6.93 -9.28 -1.46
N ALA A 131 -6.73 -10.03 -2.54
CA ALA A 131 -7.07 -11.44 -2.58
C ALA A 131 -6.22 -12.30 -1.62
N TYR A 132 -4.93 -12.00 -1.51
CA TYR A 132 -4.01 -12.62 -0.55
C TYR A 132 -4.44 -12.34 0.89
N LEU A 133 -4.66 -11.06 1.24
CA LEU A 133 -5.08 -10.64 2.58
C LEU A 133 -6.43 -11.26 2.97
N MET A 134 -7.41 -11.26 2.05
CA MET A 134 -8.71 -11.87 2.32
C MET A 134 -8.65 -13.37 2.51
N HIS A 135 -7.75 -14.07 1.82
CA HIS A 135 -7.51 -15.49 2.08
C HIS A 135 -6.90 -15.69 3.47
N LEU A 136 -5.87 -14.92 3.81
CA LEU A 136 -5.21 -14.98 5.11
C LEU A 136 -6.17 -14.69 6.25
N TYR A 137 -7.01 -13.66 6.16
CA TYR A 137 -7.95 -13.30 7.21
C TYR A 137 -9.06 -14.33 7.42
N ARG A 138 -9.51 -14.99 6.34
CA ARG A 138 -10.57 -16.02 6.42
C ARG A 138 -10.06 -17.37 6.89
N THR A 139 -8.83 -17.73 6.57
CA THR A 139 -8.32 -19.10 6.73
C THR A 139 -7.17 -19.22 7.73
N GLY A 140 -6.47 -18.12 8.03
CA GLY A 140 -5.21 -18.12 8.75
C GLY A 140 -4.02 -18.69 7.95
N GLU A 141 -4.24 -19.10 6.70
CA GLU A 141 -3.23 -19.75 5.86
C GLU A 141 -2.44 -18.71 5.05
N LYS A 142 -1.10 -18.80 5.08
CA LYS A 142 -0.22 -18.07 4.16
C LYS A 142 0.05 -18.93 2.93
N ARG A 143 -0.19 -18.37 1.73
CA ARG A 143 0.14 -18.98 0.44
C ARG A 143 1.11 -18.08 -0.34
N PRO A 144 1.81 -18.60 -1.38
CA PRO A 144 2.65 -17.75 -2.22
C PRO A 144 1.85 -16.58 -2.79
N PHE A 145 2.31 -15.35 -2.55
CA PHE A 145 1.59 -14.11 -2.91
C PHE A 145 1.11 -14.10 -4.37
N ARG A 146 2.03 -14.37 -5.31
CA ARG A 146 1.73 -14.36 -6.76
C ARG A 146 0.76 -15.47 -7.21
N SER A 147 0.38 -16.43 -6.34
CA SER A 147 -0.70 -17.38 -6.66
C SER A 147 -2.09 -16.74 -6.73
N PHE A 148 -2.24 -15.53 -6.18
CA PHE A 148 -3.47 -14.72 -6.27
C PHE A 148 -3.48 -13.76 -7.47
N TRP A 149 -2.39 -13.71 -8.24
CA TRP A 149 -2.25 -12.77 -9.35
C TRP A 149 -3.29 -13.02 -10.45
N ARG A 150 -3.87 -11.94 -10.96
CA ARG A 150 -4.76 -11.93 -12.12
C ARG A 150 -4.43 -10.72 -12.97
N ASP A 151 -4.23 -10.92 -14.25
CA ASP A 151 -4.10 -9.81 -15.19
C ASP A 151 -5.47 -9.23 -15.55
N ALA A 152 -5.48 -7.95 -15.94
CA ALA A 152 -6.65 -7.26 -16.46
C ALA A 152 -7.84 -7.26 -15.47
N THR A 153 -7.55 -7.04 -14.19
CA THR A 153 -8.59 -6.79 -13.19
C THR A 153 -9.29 -5.46 -13.47
N PRO A 154 -10.51 -5.24 -12.93
CA PRO A 154 -11.18 -3.96 -13.07
C PRO A 154 -10.30 -2.80 -12.61
N LEU A 155 -10.16 -1.78 -13.45
CA LEU A 155 -9.36 -0.60 -13.13
C LEU A 155 -9.89 0.08 -11.86
N ALA A 156 -8.98 0.35 -10.93
CA ALA A 156 -9.27 1.25 -9.82
C ALA A 156 -9.57 2.65 -10.35
N THR A 157 -10.38 3.40 -9.60
CA THR A 157 -10.65 4.81 -9.91
C THR A 157 -9.82 5.70 -8.99
N PRO A 158 -9.04 6.67 -9.51
CA PRO A 158 -8.20 7.50 -8.67
C PRO A 158 -9.05 8.28 -7.67
N LEU A 159 -8.52 8.47 -6.46
CA LEU A 159 -9.14 9.26 -5.41
C LEU A 159 -8.22 10.43 -5.07
N ALA A 160 -8.74 11.65 -5.22
CA ALA A 160 -8.01 12.87 -4.91
C ALA A 160 -7.42 12.82 -3.51
N ILE A 161 -6.10 13.04 -3.40
CA ILE A 161 -5.39 13.04 -2.12
C ILE A 161 -5.78 14.32 -1.37
N PRO A 162 -6.47 14.23 -0.22
CA PRO A 162 -6.80 15.40 0.59
C PRO A 162 -5.53 16.06 1.15
N GLU A 163 -5.63 17.33 1.53
CA GLU A 163 -4.60 17.97 2.34
C GLU A 163 -4.53 17.27 3.72
N PHE A 164 -3.32 16.97 4.18
CA PHE A 164 -3.07 16.40 5.50
C PHE A 164 -1.70 16.83 6.02
N GLN A 165 -1.53 16.76 7.34
CA GLN A 165 -0.23 16.96 7.98
C GLN A 165 0.29 15.60 8.44
N PRO A 166 1.48 15.16 8.00
CA PRO A 166 2.06 13.90 8.47
C PRO A 166 2.18 13.90 9.98
N THR A 167 1.63 12.87 10.61
CA THR A 167 1.60 12.71 12.05
C THR A 167 2.05 11.31 12.37
N GLN A 168 3.06 11.21 13.24
CA GLN A 168 3.48 9.94 13.80
C GLN A 168 2.43 9.44 14.80
N TRP A 169 1.83 8.28 14.53
CA TRP A 169 0.83 7.66 15.39
C TRP A 169 1.45 6.53 16.22
N LEU A 170 1.61 5.36 15.60
CA LEU A 170 2.26 4.14 16.10
C LEU A 170 2.71 3.38 14.84
N SER A 171 3.87 2.74 14.84
CA SER A 171 4.36 2.06 13.63
C SER A 171 3.54 0.79 13.32
N ARG A 172 3.32 0.48 12.03
CA ARG A 172 2.48 -0.65 11.58
C ARG A 172 3.03 -2.01 12.03
N HIS A 173 4.34 -2.19 12.24
CA HIS A 173 4.85 -3.44 12.87
C HIS A 173 4.37 -3.65 14.32
N GLN A 174 3.84 -2.60 14.96
CA GLN A 174 3.16 -2.68 16.26
C GLN A 174 1.65 -2.93 16.12
N GLY A 175 1.13 -2.89 14.88
CA GLY A 175 -0.20 -3.31 14.46
C GLY A 175 -0.20 -4.64 13.69
N THR A 176 -1.37 -5.10 13.25
CA THR A 176 -1.59 -6.52 12.91
C THR A 176 -1.72 -6.88 11.44
N VAL A 177 -1.70 -5.90 10.54
CA VAL A 177 -1.86 -6.17 9.12
C VAL A 177 -0.48 -6.37 8.50
N VAL A 178 -0.19 -7.64 8.19
CA VAL A 178 1.02 -8.11 7.46
C VAL A 178 0.91 -7.65 6.03
#